data_AF-N4UR15-F1
#
_entry.id   AF-N4UR15-F1
#
_cell.length_a   1.000
_cell.length_b   1.000
_cell.length_c   1.000
_cell.angle_alpha   90.00
_cell.angle_beta   90.00
_cell.angle_gamma   90.00
#
_symmetry.space_group_name_H-M   'P 1'
#
loop_
_entity.id
_entity.type
_entity.pdbx_description
1 polymer ?
#
loop_
_entity_poly.entity_id
_entity_poly.type
_entity_poly.pdbx_seq_one_letter_code
_entity_poly.pdbx_strand_id
1 'polypeptide(L)'
;MLLYSIIVNIAILSFAPMDLLVTRDAIYADDLKRYNEVMKTIVGSQILNLYSENLVIRLDIHEYPSEQVIHLSVRPNFNSHVNKIIRSEVFKPSRDADAYFRQEDELAREFLQQSSGEGTV
;
A
#
# COMPACT_ATOMS: atom_id res chain seq x y z
N MET A 1 -9.68 -12.68 -16.39
CA MET A 1 -8.78 -12.52 -15.23
C MET A 1 -8.48 -11.03 -15.12
N LEU A 2 -9.11 -10.34 -14.16
CA LEU A 2 -9.00 -8.88 -14.02
C LEU A 2 -7.93 -8.58 -12.96
N LEU A 3 -6.80 -8.05 -13.43
CA LEU A 3 -5.73 -7.47 -12.61
C LEU A 3 -6.21 -6.10 -12.12
N TYR A 4 -6.50 -5.97 -10.83
CA TYR A 4 -6.80 -4.68 -10.20
C TYR A 4 -5.50 -4.03 -9.74
N SER A 5 -5.01 -3.06 -10.51
CA SER A 5 -4.00 -2.10 -10.04
C SER A 5 -4.74 -0.96 -9.34
N ILE A 6 -4.87 -1.02 -8.01
CA ILE A 6 -5.37 0.12 -7.23
C ILE A 6 -4.14 0.91 -6.76
N ILE A 7 -3.94 2.09 -7.35
CA ILE A 7 -3.04 3.10 -6.80
C ILE A 7 -3.75 3.66 -5.57
N VAL A 8 -3.45 3.14 -4.38
CA VAL A 8 -3.97 3.70 -3.12
C VAL A 8 -3.13 4.92 -2.78
N ASN A 9 -3.63 6.09 -3.15
CA ASN A 9 -3.07 7.37 -2.76
C ASN A 9 -4.19 8.22 -2.14
N ILE A 10 -4.65 7.86 -0.94
CA ILE A 10 -5.48 8.74 -0.13
C ILE A 10 -5.09 8.58 1.34
N ALA A 11 -4.59 9.68 1.90
CA ALA A 11 -4.53 9.90 3.33
C ALA A 11 -5.95 9.85 3.89
N ILE A 12 -6.40 8.69 4.38
CA ILE A 12 -7.64 8.56 5.14
C ILE A 12 -7.34 9.05 6.57
N LEU A 13 -7.19 10.37 6.70
CA LEU A 13 -7.17 11.05 7.99
C LEU A 13 -8.53 11.70 8.21
N SER A 14 -9.56 10.91 8.49
CA SER A 14 -10.78 11.39 9.18
C SER A 14 -11.74 10.24 9.52
N PHE A 15 -11.88 10.00 10.82
CA PHE A 15 -12.91 9.19 11.49
C PHE A 15 -12.79 7.66 11.45
N ALA A 16 -11.77 7.12 12.14
CA ALA A 16 -11.83 5.77 12.70
C ALA A 16 -11.72 5.86 14.24
N PRO A 17 -12.37 4.95 15.00
CA PRO A 17 -12.29 4.90 16.46
C PRO A 17 -10.82 4.80 16.92
N MET A 18 -10.53 5.27 18.14
CA MET A 18 -9.19 5.45 18.75
C MET A 18 -8.30 4.19 18.87
N ASP A 19 -8.61 3.08 18.18
CA ASP A 19 -7.91 1.79 18.27
C ASP A 19 -7.53 1.23 16.88
N LEU A 20 -7.32 2.11 15.89
CA LEU A 20 -6.87 1.70 14.55
C LEU A 20 -5.42 1.22 14.62
N LEU A 21 -5.18 -0.05 14.26
CA LEU A 21 -3.82 -0.57 14.13
C LEU A 21 -3.11 0.16 12.99
N VAL A 22 -1.88 0.58 13.23
CA VAL A 22 -1.00 1.16 12.21
C VAL A 22 0.02 0.15 11.73
N THR A 23 0.68 0.42 10.60
CA THR A 23 1.71 -0.47 10.03
C THR A 23 2.78 -0.92 11.04
N ARG A 24 3.15 -0.04 11.99
CA ARG A 24 4.13 -0.39 13.04
C ARG A 24 3.63 -1.50 13.95
N ASP A 25 2.32 -1.56 14.21
CA ASP A 25 1.73 -2.57 15.09
C ASP A 25 1.78 -3.95 14.44
N ALA A 26 1.82 -4.03 13.12
CA ALA A 26 2.03 -5.28 12.41
C ALA A 26 3.48 -5.78 12.46
N ILE A 27 4.47 -4.91 12.72
CA ILE A 27 5.90 -5.25 12.65
C ILE A 27 6.43 -5.59 14.05
N TYR A 28 7.22 -6.67 14.14
CA TYR A 28 7.83 -7.09 15.40
C TYR A 28 8.77 -6.02 15.98
N ALA A 29 8.79 -5.89 17.32
CA ALA A 29 9.47 -4.80 18.02
C ALA A 29 10.95 -4.63 17.64
N ASP A 30 11.68 -5.73 17.48
CA ASP A 30 13.10 -5.72 17.13
C ASP A 30 13.38 -5.12 15.74
N ASP A 31 12.40 -5.22 14.83
CA ASP A 31 12.49 -4.72 13.46
C ASP A 31 12.05 -3.25 13.34
N LEU A 32 11.41 -2.67 14.36
CA LEU A 32 10.89 -1.30 14.31
C LEU A 32 11.99 -0.26 14.11
N LYS A 33 13.19 -0.48 14.67
CA LYS A 33 14.32 0.42 14.42
C LYS A 33 14.68 0.44 12.94
N ARG A 34 14.78 -0.74 12.31
CA ARG A 34 15.10 -0.89 10.89
C ARG A 34 13.99 -0.31 10.01
N TYR A 35 12.73 -0.60 10.32
CA TYR A 35 11.57 -0.01 9.64
C TYR A 35 11.62 1.52 9.67
N ASN A 36 11.91 2.14 10.81
CA ASN A 36 11.99 3.59 10.91
C ASN A 36 13.13 4.18 10.07
N GLU A 37 14.28 3.51 9.98
CA GLU A 37 15.36 3.95 9.11
C GLU A 37 14.98 3.83 7.63
N VAL A 38 14.25 2.78 7.23
CA VAL A 38 13.70 2.65 5.87
C VAL A 38 12.74 3.81 5.57
N MET A 39 11.81 4.11 6.49
CA MET A 39 10.84 5.19 6.33
C MET A 39 11.48 6.57 6.14
N LYS A 40 12.64 6.83 6.76
CA LYS A 40 13.41 8.08 6.56
C LYS A 40 14.00 8.21 5.15
N THR A 41 14.17 7.10 4.44
CA THR A 41 14.73 7.09 3.07
C THR A 41 13.68 7.24 1.98
N ILE A 42 12.39 7.21 2.34
CA ILE A 42 11.29 7.33 1.39
C ILE A 42 11.20 8.77 0.89
N VAL A 43 11.18 8.93 -0.43
CA VAL A 43 10.93 10.23 -1.08
C VAL A 43 9.44 10.34 -1.45
N GLY A 44 8.90 11.56 -1.48
CA GLY A 44 7.45 11.79 -1.62
C GLY A 44 6.81 11.29 -2.93
N SER A 45 7.62 10.92 -3.93
CA SER A 45 7.15 10.36 -5.20
C SER A 45 7.14 8.82 -5.20
N GLN A 46 7.51 8.15 -4.11
CA GLN A 46 7.49 6.69 -4.02
C GLN A 46 6.14 6.18 -3.56
N ILE A 47 5.75 5.01 -4.09
CA ILE A 47 4.55 4.28 -3.68
C ILE A 47 4.99 3.09 -2.81
N LEU A 48 4.37 2.97 -1.64
CA LEU A 48 4.64 1.91 -0.68
C LEU A 48 3.54 0.85 -0.77
N ASN A 49 3.93 -0.41 -0.91
CA ASN A 49 3.01 -1.55 -0.85
C ASN A 49 3.44 -2.48 0.28
N LEU A 50 2.56 -2.68 1.26
CA LEU A 50 2.82 -3.52 2.41
C LEU A 50 1.88 -4.72 2.39
N TYR A 51 2.41 -5.93 2.51
CA TYR A 51 1.61 -7.15 2.49
C TYR A 51 2.25 -8.27 3.31
N SER A 52 1.43 -9.21 3.76
CA SER A 52 1.88 -10.45 4.39
C SER A 52 2.07 -11.54 3.33
N GLU A 53 3.22 -12.20 3.34
CA GLU A 53 3.54 -13.31 2.44
C GLU A 53 4.45 -14.30 3.17
N ASN A 54 4.20 -15.61 3.10
CA ASN A 54 5.09 -16.64 3.65
C ASN A 54 5.54 -16.38 5.10
N LEU A 55 4.62 -15.95 5.98
CA LEU A 55 4.87 -15.64 7.39
C LEU A 55 5.84 -14.46 7.64
N VAL A 56 6.02 -13.59 6.65
CA VAL A 56 6.75 -12.34 6.78
C VAL A 56 5.90 -11.16 6.31
N ILE A 57 6.24 -9.97 6.80
CA ILE A 57 5.69 -8.72 6.28
C ILE A 57 6.68 -8.15 5.28
N ARG A 58 6.22 -7.92 4.05
CA ARG A 58 7.01 -7.31 2.99
C ARG A 58 6.55 -5.89 2.73
N LEU A 59 7.53 -5.00 2.58
CA LEU A 59 7.33 -3.63 2.13
C LEU A 59 8.06 -3.44 0.79
N ASP A 60 7.29 -3.31 -0.27
CA ASP A 60 7.81 -2.99 -1.60
C ASP A 60 7.69 -1.48 -1.86
N ILE A 61 8.82 -0.87 -2.20
CA ILE A 61 8.94 0.54 -2.51
C ILE A 61 9.04 0.66 -4.02
N HIS A 62 8.12 1.41 -4.60
CA HIS A 62 8.02 1.61 -6.04
C HIS A 62 8.33 3.06 -6.40
N GLU A 63 8.95 3.27 -7.55
CA GLU A 63 9.17 4.61 -8.10
C GLU A 63 7.93 5.07 -8.89
N TYR A 64 7.43 6.29 -8.60
CA TYR A 64 6.38 6.94 -9.37
C TYR A 64 6.77 8.37 -9.81
N PRO A 65 6.40 8.80 -11.03
CA PRO A 65 6.01 7.93 -12.14
C PRO A 65 7.23 7.14 -12.61
N SER A 66 7.10 5.83 -12.82
CA SER A 66 8.15 5.11 -13.57
C SER A 66 8.25 5.75 -14.95
N GLU A 67 9.45 6.07 -15.44
CA GLU A 67 9.64 6.81 -16.71
C GLU A 67 8.93 6.21 -17.94
N GLN A 68 8.44 4.97 -17.84
CA GLN A 68 7.55 4.34 -18.82
C GLN A 68 6.21 5.10 -19.06
N VAL A 69 5.82 6.03 -18.18
CA VAL A 69 4.58 6.82 -18.33
C VAL A 69 4.75 8.03 -19.28
N ILE A 70 5.98 8.48 -19.56
CA ILE A 70 6.19 9.74 -20.31
C ILE A 70 6.23 9.53 -21.85
N HIS A 71 6.21 8.27 -22.33
CA HIS A 71 6.28 7.94 -23.77
C HIS A 71 4.96 7.43 -24.39
N LEU A 72 3.78 7.73 -23.82
CA LEU A 72 2.48 7.25 -24.32
C LEU A 72 1.55 8.39 -24.79
N SER A 73 2.07 9.28 -25.65
CA SER A 73 1.23 10.17 -26.49
C SER A 73 0.79 9.51 -27.81
N VAL A 74 0.96 8.20 -27.99
CA VAL A 74 0.51 7.49 -29.20
C VAL A 74 -0.11 6.12 -28.82
N ARG A 75 -1.45 6.09 -28.82
CA ARG A 75 -2.37 4.94 -28.65
C ARG A 75 -2.50 4.34 -27.24
N PRO A 76 -3.72 4.28 -26.67
CA PRO A 76 -3.99 3.58 -25.43
C PRO A 76 -4.01 2.06 -25.70
N ASN A 77 -2.92 1.38 -25.42
CA ASN A 77 -2.95 -0.04 -25.10
C ASN A 77 -2.95 -0.15 -23.58
N PHE A 78 -4.03 -0.70 -23.02
CA PHE A 78 -4.34 -0.77 -21.59
C PHE A 78 -3.47 -1.82 -20.86
N ASN A 79 -2.17 -1.84 -21.14
CA ASN A 79 -1.24 -2.79 -20.54
C ASN A 79 -0.43 -2.08 -19.45
N SER A 80 -0.93 -2.24 -18.22
CA SER A 80 -0.18 -2.30 -16.97
C SER A 80 0.84 -1.19 -16.72
N HIS A 81 0.43 -0.17 -15.97
CA HIS A 81 1.34 0.71 -15.25
C HIS A 81 2.06 -0.12 -14.16
N VAL A 82 3.09 -0.89 -14.55
CA VAL A 82 3.94 -1.60 -13.60
C VAL A 82 4.90 -0.58 -13.02
N ASN A 83 4.55 -0.02 -11.87
CA ASN A 83 5.51 0.74 -11.08
C ASN A 83 6.68 -0.22 -10.77
N LYS A 84 7.92 0.19 -11.03
CA LYS A 84 9.09 -0.65 -10.79
C LYS A 84 9.37 -0.69 -9.28
N ILE A 85 9.44 -1.89 -8.70
CA ILE A 85 9.96 -2.08 -7.34
C ILE A 85 11.45 -1.72 -7.38
N ILE A 86 11.83 -0.67 -6.67
CA ILE A 86 13.23 -0.23 -6.55
C ILE A 86 13.89 -0.79 -5.29
N ARG A 87 13.09 -1.19 -4.30
CA ARG A 87 13.55 -1.78 -3.04
C ARG A 87 12.45 -2.61 -2.41
N SER A 88 12.82 -3.73 -1.81
CA SER A 88 11.92 -4.59 -1.02
C SER A 88 12.56 -4.82 0.34
N GLU A 89 11.80 -4.66 1.40
CA GLU A 89 12.21 -4.92 2.78
C GLU A 89 11.32 -6.01 3.38
N VAL A 90 11.92 -6.84 4.23
CA VAL A 90 11.23 -7.95 4.90
C VAL A 90 11.36 -7.77 6.41
N PHE A 91 10.23 -7.87 7.10
CA PHE A 91 10.11 -7.73 8.55
C PHE A 91 9.44 -8.95 9.16
N LYS A 92 9.78 -9.24 10.42
CA LYS A 92 9.05 -10.22 11.21
C LYS A 92 7.66 -9.68 11.56
N PRO A 93 6.60 -10.49 11.44
CA PRO A 93 5.27 -10.10 11.89
C PRO A 93 5.24 -10.01 13.42
N SER A 94 4.47 -9.08 13.95
CA SER A 94 4.06 -9.05 15.34
C SER A 94 2.89 -10.01 15.58
N ARG A 95 2.44 -10.11 16.83
CA ARG A 95 1.19 -10.82 17.19
C ARG A 95 -0.07 -10.15 16.62
N ASP A 96 0.02 -8.87 16.26
CA ASP A 96 -1.11 -8.04 15.82
C ASP A 96 -1.15 -7.92 14.28
N ALA A 97 -0.18 -8.51 13.56
CA ALA A 97 -0.09 -8.44 12.10
C ALA A 97 -1.35 -8.93 11.38
N ASP A 98 -1.90 -10.07 11.80
CA ASP A 98 -3.11 -10.62 11.19
C ASP A 98 -4.35 -9.75 11.45
N ALA A 99 -4.40 -9.06 12.59
CA ALA A 99 -5.47 -8.12 12.90
C ALA A 99 -5.34 -6.85 12.04
N TYR A 100 -4.11 -6.35 11.88
CA TYR A 100 -3.82 -5.20 11.03
C TYR A 100 -4.24 -5.43 9.57
N PHE A 101 -3.84 -6.54 8.94
CA PHE A 101 -4.20 -6.79 7.53
C PHE A 101 -5.70 -7.02 7.33
N ARG A 102 -6.39 -7.64 8.30
CA ARG A 102 -7.86 -7.75 8.26
C ARG A 102 -8.53 -6.37 8.32
N GLN A 103 -8.02 -5.47 9.16
CA GLN A 103 -8.51 -4.10 9.24
C GLN A 103 -8.30 -3.35 7.92
N GLU A 104 -7.12 -3.47 7.30
CA GLU A 104 -6.86 -2.85 5.98
C GLU A 104 -7.78 -3.39 4.88
N ASP A 105 -8.04 -4.71 4.87
CA ASP A 105 -8.99 -5.34 3.94
C ASP A 105 -10.42 -4.82 4.14
N GLU A 106 -10.84 -4.63 5.39
CA GLU A 106 -12.14 -4.05 5.74
C GLU A 106 -12.25 -2.58 5.28
N LEU A 107 -11.25 -1.76 5.59
CA LEU A 107 -11.18 -0.36 5.14
C LEU A 107 -11.21 -0.25 3.62
N ALA A 108 -10.45 -1.09 2.92
CA ALA A 108 -10.43 -1.11 1.46
C ALA A 108 -11.80 -1.47 0.88
N ARG A 109 -12.50 -2.45 1.48
CA ARG A 109 -13.87 -2.82 1.08
C ARG A 109 -14.86 -1.69 1.33
N GLU A 110 -14.81 -1.03 2.48
CA GLU A 110 -15.68 0.10 2.81
C GLU A 110 -15.46 1.26 1.83
N PHE A 111 -14.20 1.61 1.56
CA PHE A 111 -13.86 2.65 0.59
C PHE A 111 -14.39 2.32 -0.81
N LEU A 112 -14.21 1.07 -1.27
CA LEU A 112 -14.73 0.63 -2.57
C LEU A 112 -16.26 0.66 -2.62
N GLN A 113 -16.94 0.25 -1.55
CA GLN A 113 -18.41 0.33 -1.46
C GLN A 113 -18.91 1.77 -1.51
N GLN A 114 -18.29 2.68 -0.77
CA GLN A 114 -18.60 4.11 -0.81
C GLN A 114 -18.41 4.69 -2.23
N SER A 115 -17.33 4.32 -2.91
CA SER A 115 -17.06 4.77 -4.29
C SER A 115 -18.07 4.24 -5.32
N SER A 116 -18.77 3.13 -5.03
CA SER A 116 -19.79 2.55 -5.90
C SER A 116 -21.19 3.19 -5.73
N GLY A 117 -21.35 4.08 -4.75
CA GLY A 117 -22.63 4.66 -4.34
C GLY A 117 -23.01 6.02 -4.96
N GLU A 118 -22.15 6.67 -5.76
CA GLU A 118 -22.47 7.95 -6.40
C GLU A 118 -22.65 7.80 -7.91
N GLY A 119 -23.83 7.31 -8.27
CA GLY A 119 -24.34 7.26 -9.63
C GLY A 119 -25.84 7.51 -9.66
N THR A 120 -26.37 8.46 -8.89
CA THR A 120 -27.74 8.93 -9.06
C THR A 120 -27.91 10.37 -8.57
N VAL A 121 -27.84 11.33 -9.49
CA VAL A 121 -28.81 12.43 -9.62
C VAL A 121 -29.01 12.71 -11.10
#